data_AF-A0A6H9YZK9-F1
#
_entry.id   AF-A0A6H9YZK9-F1
#
_cell.length_a   1.000
_cell.length_b   1.000
_cell.length_c   1.000
_cell.angle_alpha   90.00
_cell.angle_beta   90.00
_cell.angle_gamma   90.00
#
_symmetry.space_group_name_H-M   'P 1'
#
loop_
_entity.id
_entity.type
_entity.pdbx_description
1 polymer ?
#
loop_
_entity_poly.entity_id
_entity_poly.type
_entity_poly.pdbx_seq_one_letter_code
_entity_poly.pdbx_strand_id
1 'polypeptide(L)'
;MLDEMDLLRDLRNAEPVRPRAFDEARTVLRAEMAAQGASETTTGSRRRTRWGKRRMVGFSAAALVAASAAAALVITSTPTADKPPAKAAQATENPILAKLVANITPLQANAPGDATLEIRNQSPTSDELGANGIGLFTDDGTYYWGVDKSALRRAILRKDGGDEVFKRAIAVALYAVKGDIGTARARMAVANIAPGTNPDPERTKIEKLKAVAKARGEKYVPPKPPTPEQQKEITDNHIWNNAIDALIAAPENPQVRAGVLRIMATMPKVKVTKTTTAGQPTLTLVDSWPNTSGKFVEKLVINAGTGHPVALSSSGSDVPSRTTYYHNSRVTLADIRAGKF
;
A
#
# COMPACT_ATOMS: atom_id res chain seq x y z
N MET A 1 -9.59 -2.00 -8.94
CA MET A 1 -9.01 -1.12 -7.92
C MET A 1 -8.98 0.26 -8.53
N LEU A 2 -9.52 1.28 -7.87
CA LEU A 2 -9.37 2.66 -8.33
C LEU A 2 -7.89 3.00 -8.13
N ASP A 3 -7.16 3.17 -9.22
CA ASP A 3 -5.83 3.76 -9.18
C ASP A 3 -5.98 5.21 -8.74
N GLU A 4 -5.05 5.73 -7.93
CA GLU A 4 -5.01 7.13 -7.54
C GLU A 4 -4.98 8.04 -8.79
N MET A 5 -4.43 7.52 -9.89
CA MET A 5 -4.46 8.15 -11.21
C MET A 5 -5.86 8.25 -11.83
N ASP A 6 -6.78 7.34 -11.52
CA ASP A 6 -8.17 7.42 -11.97
C ASP A 6 -8.95 8.48 -11.18
N LEU A 7 -8.69 8.63 -9.89
CA LEU A 7 -9.28 9.68 -9.06
C LEU A 7 -8.83 11.09 -9.48
N LEU A 8 -7.54 11.25 -9.81
CA LEU A 8 -6.97 12.52 -10.27
C LEU A 8 -7.45 12.90 -11.68
N ARG A 9 -7.70 11.92 -12.54
CA ARG A 9 -8.24 12.14 -13.89
C ARG A 9 -9.72 12.57 -13.86
N ASP A 10 -10.49 12.08 -12.89
CA ASP A 10 -11.89 12.43 -12.70
C ASP A 10 -12.08 13.85 -12.12
N LEU A 11 -11.14 14.33 -11.30
CA LEU A 11 -11.14 15.71 -10.77
C LEU A 11 -10.93 16.79 -11.84
N ARG A 12 -10.25 16.46 -12.95
CA ARG A 12 -9.97 17.40 -14.04
C ARG A 12 -11.21 17.74 -14.87
N ASN A 13 -12.23 16.87 -14.82
CA ASN A 13 -13.48 16.99 -15.58
C ASN A 13 -14.70 17.25 -14.68
N ALA A 14 -14.52 17.28 -13.36
CA ALA A 14 -15.56 17.70 -12.43
C ALA A 14 -15.68 19.23 -12.51
N GLU A 15 -16.89 19.72 -12.76
CA GLU A 15 -17.22 21.15 -12.68
C GLU A 15 -16.76 21.65 -11.29
N PRO A 16 -16.03 22.78 -11.18
CA PRO A 16 -15.64 23.30 -9.87
C PRO A 16 -16.87 23.39 -8.98
N VAL A 17 -16.81 22.76 -7.81
CA VAL A 17 -17.92 22.78 -6.86
C VAL A 17 -18.27 24.25 -6.61
N ARG A 18 -19.45 24.68 -7.08
CA ARG A 18 -19.89 26.06 -6.94
C ARG A 18 -19.81 26.41 -5.46
N PRO A 19 -19.28 27.59 -5.07
CA PRO A 19 -19.02 27.94 -3.66
C PRO A 19 -20.19 27.62 -2.71
N ARG A 20 -21.41 27.82 -3.21
CA ARG A 20 -22.66 27.54 -2.51
C ARG A 20 -22.87 26.07 -2.12
N ALA A 21 -22.51 25.11 -3.00
CA ALA A 21 -22.64 23.69 -2.71
C ALA A 21 -21.63 23.20 -1.66
N PHE A 22 -20.45 23.83 -1.60
CA PHE A 22 -19.46 23.57 -0.56
C PHE A 22 -19.92 24.09 0.80
N ASP A 23 -20.50 25.28 0.84
CA ASP A 23 -21.05 25.87 2.07
C ASP A 23 -22.30 25.13 2.57
N GLU A 24 -23.16 24.66 1.66
CA GLU A 24 -24.31 23.80 1.99
C GLU A 24 -23.85 22.45 2.57
N ALA A 25 -22.87 21.78 1.95
CA ALA A 25 -22.31 20.53 2.46
C ALA A 25 -21.66 20.70 3.84
N ARG A 26 -20.95 21.81 4.06
CA ARG A 26 -20.33 22.14 5.36
C ARG A 26 -21.38 22.46 6.43
N THR A 27 -22.51 23.04 6.04
CA THR A 27 -23.63 23.33 6.93
C THR A 27 -24.35 22.05 7.35
N VAL A 28 -24.62 21.14 6.40
CA VAL A 28 -25.22 19.83 6.67
C VAL A 28 -24.31 19.00 7.59
N LEU A 29 -23.01 18.98 7.32
CA LEU A 29 -22.04 18.27 8.15
C LEU A 29 -22.00 18.82 9.59
N ARG A 30 -22.06 20.15 9.77
CA ARG A 30 -22.12 20.76 11.10
C ARG A 30 -23.43 20.48 11.83
N ALA A 31 -24.56 20.44 11.12
CA ALA A 31 -25.86 20.09 11.69
C ALA A 31 -25.90 18.63 12.14
N GLU A 32 -25.34 17.71 11.35
CA GLU A 32 -25.15 16.29 11.69
C GLU A 32 -24.25 16.13 12.94
N MET A 33 -23.12 16.82 12.98
CA MET A 33 -22.23 16.78 14.16
C MET A 33 -22.88 17.35 15.42
N ALA A 34 -23.71 18.39 15.29
CA ALA A 34 -24.46 18.97 16.40
C ALA A 34 -25.59 18.04 16.87
N ALA A 35 -26.26 17.34 15.96
CA ALA A 35 -27.28 16.34 16.28
C ALA A 35 -26.70 15.11 16.98
N GLN A 36 -25.50 14.66 16.56
CA GLN A 36 -24.78 13.56 17.20
C GLN A 36 -24.20 13.93 18.57
N GLY A 37 -23.91 15.22 18.82
CA GLY A 37 -23.45 15.70 20.13
C GLY A 37 -24.55 15.94 21.17
N ALA A 38 -25.84 15.92 20.77
CA ALA A 38 -26.96 16.25 21.65
C ALA A 38 -27.67 15.05 22.27
N SER A 39 -27.37 13.82 21.85
CA SER A 39 -28.01 12.60 22.39
C SER A 39 -27.10 11.84 23.35
N GLU A 40 -26.69 12.48 24.45
CA GLU A 40 -26.23 11.75 25.63
C GLU A 40 -26.45 12.58 26.91
N THR A 41 -27.72 12.71 27.32
CA THR A 41 -28.08 13.07 28.70
C THR A 41 -29.21 12.17 29.23
N THR A 42 -28.79 11.21 30.06
CA THR A 42 -29.42 10.68 31.28
C THR A 42 -30.91 10.30 31.30
N THR A 43 -31.18 9.00 31.49
CA THR A 43 -31.97 8.35 32.59
C THR A 43 -32.02 6.85 32.22
N GLY A 44 -31.81 5.83 33.05
CA GLY A 44 -32.04 5.62 34.46
C GLY A 44 -32.90 4.35 34.61
N SER A 45 -32.41 3.35 35.37
CA SER A 45 -33.19 2.32 36.10
C SER A 45 -33.55 0.94 35.48
N ARG A 46 -32.99 -0.09 36.14
CA ARG A 46 -33.56 -1.39 36.63
C ARG A 46 -33.66 -2.65 35.74
N ARG A 47 -32.76 -3.59 36.10
CA ARG A 47 -32.97 -4.93 36.73
C ARG A 47 -33.76 -6.06 36.01
N ARG A 48 -33.18 -7.28 36.16
CA ARG A 48 -33.70 -8.66 35.97
C ARG A 48 -33.72 -9.13 34.50
N THR A 49 -33.41 -10.38 34.09
CA THR A 49 -33.15 -11.69 34.74
C THR A 49 -32.53 -12.57 33.64
N ARG A 50 -31.35 -13.19 33.85
CA ARG A 50 -31.17 -14.64 34.05
C ARG A 50 -31.89 -15.59 33.06
N TRP A 51 -31.15 -16.05 32.05
CA TRP A 51 -31.23 -17.38 31.38
C TRP A 51 -29.86 -17.58 30.70
N GLY A 52 -29.18 -18.72 30.69
CA GLY A 52 -29.52 -20.09 31.03
C GLY A 52 -28.62 -20.98 30.15
N LYS A 53 -27.74 -21.77 30.77
CA LYS A 53 -26.70 -22.63 30.17
C LYS A 53 -27.22 -23.67 29.15
N ARG A 54 -26.35 -24.09 28.21
CA ARG A 54 -26.01 -25.48 27.77
C ARG A 54 -25.03 -25.37 26.57
N ARG A 55 -23.73 -25.70 26.64
CA ARG A 55 -23.00 -26.99 26.67
C ARG A 55 -23.38 -28.02 25.59
N MET A 56 -22.46 -28.28 24.64
CA MET A 56 -21.84 -29.58 24.27
C MET A 56 -20.65 -29.31 23.31
N VAL A 57 -19.39 -29.69 23.61
CA VAL A 57 -18.67 -30.97 23.32
C VAL A 57 -18.74 -31.34 21.82
N GLY A 58 -17.69 -31.65 21.06
CA GLY A 58 -16.27 -31.98 21.27
C GLY A 58 -15.74 -32.68 19.99
N PHE A 59 -14.48 -33.14 20.00
CA PHE A 59 -13.70 -33.86 18.97
C PHE A 59 -13.05 -32.96 17.89
N SER A 60 -11.73 -32.84 17.67
CA SER A 60 -10.49 -33.65 17.82
C SER A 60 -9.92 -34.06 16.45
N ALA A 61 -8.69 -33.61 16.20
CA ALA A 61 -7.59 -34.23 15.45
C ALA A 61 -7.85 -34.89 14.08
N ALA A 62 -7.13 -34.43 13.05
CA ALA A 62 -6.07 -35.23 12.41
C ALA A 62 -5.38 -34.41 11.30
N ALA A 63 -4.05 -34.56 11.25
CA ALA A 63 -3.18 -34.09 10.19
C ALA A 63 -3.38 -34.90 8.90
N LEU A 64 -3.03 -34.32 7.75
CA LEU A 64 -2.44 -35.06 6.63
C LEU A 64 -1.69 -34.11 5.70
N VAL A 65 -0.41 -34.44 5.52
CA VAL A 65 0.49 -33.97 4.47
C VAL A 65 0.04 -34.56 3.14
N ALA A 66 0.03 -33.76 2.08
CA ALA A 66 0.15 -34.28 0.71
C ALA A 66 0.80 -33.23 -0.20
N ALA A 67 2.03 -33.51 -0.60
CA ALA A 67 2.66 -32.93 -1.77
C ALA A 67 1.97 -33.47 -3.03
N SER A 68 1.76 -32.61 -4.03
CA SER A 68 1.40 -33.05 -5.38
C SER A 68 2.16 -32.21 -6.41
N ALA A 69 2.95 -32.93 -7.18
CA ALA A 69 3.76 -32.47 -8.28
C ALA A 69 2.94 -32.26 -9.57
N ALA A 70 3.46 -31.37 -10.40
CA ALA A 70 3.48 -31.36 -11.87
C ALA A 70 2.16 -31.32 -12.67
N ALA A 71 2.08 -30.29 -13.52
CA ALA A 71 1.78 -30.49 -14.94
C ALA A 71 2.52 -29.43 -15.76
N ALA A 72 3.66 -29.83 -16.35
CA ALA A 72 4.32 -29.10 -17.42
C ALA A 72 3.58 -29.43 -18.73
N LEU A 73 3.00 -28.43 -19.38
CA LEU A 73 2.51 -28.54 -20.75
C LEU A 73 3.72 -28.39 -21.68
N VAL A 74 4.18 -29.53 -22.18
CA VAL A 74 5.13 -29.64 -23.29
C VAL A 74 4.36 -29.40 -24.59
N ILE A 75 4.65 -28.29 -25.27
CA ILE A 75 4.36 -28.15 -26.70
C ILE A 75 5.66 -28.46 -27.44
N THR A 76 5.63 -29.52 -28.23
CA THR A 76 6.71 -29.96 -29.12
C THR A 76 6.82 -29.01 -30.32
N SER A 77 7.95 -28.33 -30.45
CA SER A 77 8.42 -27.78 -31.73
C SER A 77 9.90 -28.11 -31.89
N THR A 78 10.21 -28.73 -33.02
CA THR A 78 11.53 -29.21 -33.46
C THR A 78 12.63 -28.12 -33.44
N PRO A 79 13.91 -28.51 -33.27
CA PRO A 79 15.00 -27.60 -32.98
C PRO A 79 15.49 -26.90 -34.24
N THR A 80 15.31 -25.59 -34.33
CA THR A 80 16.14 -24.76 -35.21
C THR A 80 17.31 -24.27 -34.37
N ALA A 81 18.50 -24.77 -34.69
CA ALA A 81 19.74 -24.18 -34.22
C ALA A 81 19.84 -22.78 -34.83
N ASP A 82 19.71 -21.73 -34.01
CA ASP A 82 20.54 -20.55 -34.13
C ASP A 82 20.33 -19.56 -32.97
N LYS A 83 21.47 -19.08 -32.48
CA LYS A 83 21.70 -18.00 -31.50
C LYS A 83 21.40 -18.32 -30.03
N PRO A 84 22.43 -18.28 -29.14
CA PRO A 84 22.18 -18.28 -27.70
C PRO A 84 21.30 -17.05 -27.37
N PRO A 85 20.32 -17.18 -26.45
CA PRO A 85 19.51 -16.05 -26.06
C PRO A 85 20.46 -14.95 -25.59
N ALA A 86 20.36 -13.79 -26.22
CA ALA A 86 21.07 -12.60 -25.78
C ALA A 86 20.81 -12.48 -24.28
N LYS A 87 21.87 -12.63 -23.48
CA LYS A 87 21.86 -12.41 -22.04
C LYS A 87 21.17 -11.08 -21.86
N ALA A 88 19.92 -11.09 -21.39
CA ALA A 88 19.18 -9.88 -21.12
C ALA A 88 20.12 -9.01 -20.29
N ALA A 89 20.44 -7.82 -20.79
CA ALA A 89 21.34 -6.91 -20.10
C ALA A 89 20.81 -6.79 -18.67
N GLN A 90 21.53 -7.36 -17.72
CA GLN A 90 21.18 -7.25 -16.31
C GLN A 90 21.13 -5.76 -16.05
N ALA A 91 19.96 -5.25 -15.70
CA ALA A 91 19.83 -3.87 -15.27
C ALA A 91 20.88 -3.67 -14.19
N THR A 92 21.84 -2.77 -14.44
CA THR A 92 22.91 -2.47 -13.49
C THR A 92 22.23 -2.05 -12.19
N GLU A 93 22.35 -2.88 -11.16
CA GLU A 93 21.73 -2.61 -9.86
C GLU A 93 22.21 -1.26 -9.33
N ASN A 94 21.31 -0.47 -8.75
CA ASN A 94 21.68 0.80 -8.15
C ASN A 94 22.68 0.56 -6.99
N PRO A 95 23.93 1.04 -7.07
CA PRO A 95 24.97 0.68 -6.11
C PRO A 95 24.74 1.27 -4.72
N ILE A 96 24.01 2.39 -4.61
CA ILE A 96 23.67 3.00 -3.31
C ILE A 96 22.69 2.11 -2.56
N LEU A 97 21.64 1.64 -3.25
CA LEU A 97 20.65 0.75 -2.66
C LEU A 97 21.23 -0.63 -2.39
N ALA A 98 22.03 -1.18 -3.31
CA ALA A 98 22.71 -2.46 -3.09
C ALA A 98 23.60 -2.44 -1.83
N LYS A 99 24.34 -1.35 -1.61
CA LYS A 99 25.14 -1.17 -0.38
C LYS A 99 24.26 -1.09 0.87
N LEU A 100 23.15 -0.36 0.82
CA LEU A 100 22.21 -0.29 1.94
C LEU A 100 21.58 -1.65 2.25
N VAL A 101 21.18 -2.40 1.22
CA VAL A 101 20.67 -3.78 1.36
C VAL A 101 21.68 -4.67 2.06
N ALA A 102 22.96 -4.62 1.67
CA ALA A 102 24.01 -5.41 2.32
C ALA A 102 24.14 -5.09 3.82
N ASN A 103 23.94 -3.83 4.21
CA ASN A 103 24.00 -3.41 5.62
C ASN A 103 22.76 -3.83 6.43
N ILE A 104 21.57 -3.85 5.80
CA ILE A 104 20.30 -4.18 6.49
C ILE A 104 20.08 -5.69 6.58
N THR A 105 20.49 -6.46 5.56
CA THR A 105 20.27 -7.91 5.48
C THR A 105 20.70 -8.70 6.72
N PRO A 106 21.83 -8.42 7.40
CA PRO A 106 22.21 -9.15 8.61
C PRO A 106 21.37 -8.77 9.86
N LEU A 107 20.58 -7.69 9.81
CA LEU A 107 19.79 -7.24 10.94
C LEU A 107 18.60 -8.18 11.20
N GLN A 108 18.36 -8.43 12.48
CA GLN A 108 17.17 -9.15 12.96
C GLN A 108 16.12 -8.16 13.44
N ALA A 109 14.85 -8.56 13.37
CA ALA A 109 13.77 -7.81 13.99
C ALA A 109 13.93 -7.90 15.53
N ASN A 110 14.60 -6.90 16.12
CA ASN A 110 14.98 -6.93 17.53
C ASN A 110 14.03 -6.16 18.45
N ALA A 111 12.90 -5.68 17.94
CA ALA A 111 12.00 -4.85 18.73
C ALA A 111 10.85 -5.70 19.31
N PRO A 112 10.58 -5.59 20.62
CA PRO A 112 9.42 -6.23 21.24
C PRO A 112 8.13 -5.66 20.65
N GLY A 113 7.15 -6.52 20.38
CA GLY A 113 5.88 -6.13 19.75
C GLY A 113 5.48 -7.12 18.66
N ASP A 114 4.18 -7.17 18.35
CA ASP A 114 3.60 -7.96 17.25
C ASP A 114 2.94 -7.05 16.19
N ALA A 115 3.12 -5.73 16.31
CA ALA A 115 2.61 -4.75 15.38
C ALA A 115 3.48 -3.49 15.31
N THR A 116 3.35 -2.77 14.20
CA THR A 116 3.91 -1.45 13.96
C THR A 116 2.78 -0.43 13.99
N LEU A 117 2.89 0.54 14.90
CA LEU A 117 2.04 1.73 14.92
C LEU A 117 2.67 2.79 14.00
N GLU A 118 1.89 3.29 13.06
CA GLU A 118 2.28 4.35 12.14
C GLU A 118 1.48 5.60 12.46
N ILE A 119 2.19 6.71 12.71
CA ILE A 119 1.60 8.04 12.78
C ILE A 119 1.94 8.77 11.49
N ARG A 120 0.90 9.19 10.76
CA ARG A 120 1.01 10.00 9.55
C ARG A 120 0.83 11.47 9.90
N ASN A 121 1.76 12.32 9.50
CA ASN A 121 1.59 13.76 9.65
C ASN A 121 2.31 14.56 8.55
N GLN A 122 2.29 15.89 8.68
CA GLN A 122 2.89 16.83 7.72
C GLN A 122 4.23 17.41 8.21
N SER A 123 4.76 16.90 9.33
CA SER A 123 5.98 17.43 9.95
C SER A 123 7.06 16.35 10.02
N PRO A 124 8.30 16.65 9.58
CA PRO A 124 9.42 15.72 9.71
C PRO A 124 9.88 15.51 11.17
N THR A 125 9.46 16.35 12.11
CA THR A 125 10.00 16.38 13.49
C THR A 125 8.95 16.22 14.58
N SER A 126 7.67 16.30 14.25
CA SER A 126 6.59 16.06 15.21
C SER A 126 6.10 14.64 15.01
N ASP A 127 5.89 13.90 16.08
CA ASP A 127 5.20 12.60 16.12
C ASP A 127 3.78 12.76 16.68
N GLU A 128 3.30 13.99 16.81
CA GLU A 128 1.94 14.26 17.25
C GLU A 128 0.94 13.73 16.22
N LEU A 129 -0.19 13.30 16.75
CA LEU A 129 -1.32 12.84 15.96
C LEU A 129 -1.93 14.01 15.19
N GLY A 130 -1.55 14.11 13.93
CA GLY A 130 -2.16 15.03 12.98
C GLY A 130 -3.50 14.50 12.43
N ALA A 131 -4.09 15.26 11.52
CA ALA A 131 -5.36 14.91 10.87
C ALA A 131 -5.27 13.74 9.86
N ASN A 132 -4.08 13.16 9.64
CA ASN A 132 -3.89 12.10 8.64
C ASN A 132 -4.06 10.67 9.20
N GLY A 133 -4.46 10.56 10.48
CA GLY A 133 -4.79 9.30 11.12
C GLY A 133 -3.60 8.44 11.54
N ILE A 134 -3.93 7.24 12.00
CA ILE A 134 -3.04 6.26 12.62
C ILE A 134 -3.25 4.92 11.93
N GLY A 135 -2.16 4.35 11.43
CA GLY A 135 -2.12 2.97 10.95
C GLY A 135 -1.62 2.04 12.05
N LEU A 136 -2.15 0.82 12.09
CA LEU A 136 -1.56 -0.28 12.83
C LEU A 136 -1.41 -1.48 11.90
N PHE A 137 -0.18 -1.91 11.68
CA PHE A 137 0.15 -3.05 10.85
C PHE A 137 0.66 -4.17 11.75
N THR A 138 -0.12 -5.24 11.89
CA THR A 138 0.34 -6.43 12.62
C THR A 138 1.33 -7.22 11.78
N ASP A 139 2.20 -8.00 12.42
CA ASP A 139 3.21 -8.80 11.72
C ASP A 139 2.60 -9.93 10.87
N ASP A 140 1.36 -10.33 11.16
CA ASP A 140 0.57 -11.23 10.31
C ASP A 140 0.01 -10.55 9.05
N GLY A 141 0.27 -9.24 8.91
CA GLY A 141 -0.11 -8.37 7.81
C GLY A 141 -1.56 -7.91 7.83
N THR A 142 -2.23 -7.96 8.98
CA THR A 142 -3.53 -7.30 9.20
C THR A 142 -3.31 -5.79 9.36
N TYR A 143 -4.17 -4.98 8.75
CA TYR A 143 -4.08 -3.53 8.80
C TYR A 143 -5.32 -2.89 9.40
N TYR A 144 -5.13 -2.14 10.48
CA TYR A 144 -6.15 -1.30 11.07
C TYR A 144 -5.83 0.18 10.85
N TRP A 145 -6.86 0.99 10.70
CA TRP A 145 -6.73 2.42 10.59
C TRP A 145 -7.73 3.14 11.48
N GLY A 146 -7.36 4.32 11.98
CA GLY A 146 -8.29 5.23 12.62
C GLY A 146 -7.81 6.67 12.52
N VAL A 147 -8.75 7.62 12.44
CA VAL A 147 -8.45 9.06 12.47
C VAL A 147 -7.78 9.50 13.79
N ASP A 148 -8.01 8.76 14.87
CA ASP A 148 -7.47 8.99 16.20
C ASP A 148 -7.29 7.65 16.97
N LYS A 149 -6.70 7.72 18.17
CA LYS A 149 -6.45 6.55 19.05
C LYS A 149 -7.73 5.77 19.37
N SER A 150 -8.84 6.47 19.61
CA SER A 150 -10.12 5.84 19.94
C SER A 150 -10.73 5.13 18.74
N ALA A 151 -10.66 5.73 17.55
CA ALA A 151 -11.09 5.15 16.29
C ALA A 151 -10.28 3.90 15.95
N LEU A 152 -8.96 3.95 16.07
CA LEU A 152 -8.09 2.81 15.83
C LEU A 152 -8.40 1.66 16.80
N ARG A 153 -8.57 1.95 18.09
CA ARG A 153 -8.98 0.95 19.09
C ARG A 153 -10.34 0.32 18.74
N ARG A 154 -11.32 1.12 18.31
CA ARG A 154 -12.62 0.61 17.85
C ARG A 154 -12.48 -0.30 16.63
N ALA A 155 -11.68 0.10 15.64
CA ALA A 155 -11.39 -0.71 14.46
C ALA A 155 -10.83 -2.08 14.85
N ILE A 156 -9.87 -2.13 15.77
CA ILE A 156 -9.28 -3.38 16.28
C ILE A 156 -10.31 -4.24 17.02
N LEU A 157 -11.13 -3.65 17.88
CA LEU A 157 -12.13 -4.38 18.67
C LEU A 157 -13.24 -4.97 17.79
N ARG A 158 -13.64 -4.24 16.75
CA ARG A 158 -14.66 -4.68 15.79
C ARG A 158 -14.08 -5.58 14.70
N LYS A 159 -12.76 -5.62 14.56
CA LYS A 159 -12.04 -6.22 13.43
C LYS A 159 -12.38 -5.54 12.10
N ASP A 160 -12.71 -4.25 12.17
CA ASP A 160 -13.02 -3.38 11.04
C ASP A 160 -11.71 -2.79 10.50
N GLY A 161 -10.98 -3.58 9.71
CA GLY A 161 -9.63 -3.24 9.26
C GLY A 161 -8.81 -4.50 9.06
N GLY A 162 -9.06 -5.19 7.96
CA GLY A 162 -8.46 -6.48 7.66
C GLY A 162 -8.29 -6.69 6.17
N ASP A 163 -7.99 -5.63 5.44
CA ASP A 163 -7.68 -5.78 4.02
C ASP A 163 -6.27 -6.38 3.95
N GLU A 164 -6.17 -7.64 3.50
CA GLU A 164 -4.92 -8.40 3.37
C GLU A 164 -4.00 -7.86 2.25
N VAL A 165 -4.25 -6.63 1.81
CA VAL A 165 -3.67 -5.96 0.65
C VAL A 165 -2.15 -5.92 0.75
N PHE A 166 -1.60 -5.74 1.95
CA PHE A 166 -0.17 -5.67 2.18
C PHE A 166 0.52 -7.04 2.29
N LYS A 167 -0.21 -8.10 2.64
CA LYS A 167 0.38 -9.43 2.94
C LYS A 167 1.21 -9.97 1.79
N ARG A 168 0.72 -9.79 0.56
CA ARG A 168 1.43 -10.28 -0.64
C ARG A 168 2.68 -9.48 -0.90
N ALA A 169 2.62 -8.15 -0.83
CA ALA A 169 3.78 -7.30 -1.06
C ALA A 169 4.88 -7.58 -0.03
N ILE A 170 4.51 -7.74 1.24
CA ILE A 170 5.43 -8.16 2.33
C ILE A 170 6.03 -9.54 2.02
N ALA A 171 5.22 -10.54 1.65
CA ALA A 171 5.71 -11.87 1.32
C ALA A 171 6.68 -11.86 0.13
N VAL A 172 6.42 -11.04 -0.90
CA VAL A 172 7.32 -10.86 -2.04
C VAL A 172 8.63 -10.20 -1.61
N ALA A 173 8.59 -9.19 -0.74
CA ALA A 173 9.79 -8.58 -0.19
C ALA A 173 10.63 -9.60 0.59
N LEU A 174 10.02 -10.39 1.47
CA LEU A 174 10.70 -11.46 2.21
C LEU A 174 11.33 -12.50 1.26
N TYR A 175 10.61 -12.90 0.21
CA TYR A 175 11.15 -13.77 -0.83
C TYR A 175 12.36 -13.13 -1.52
N ALA A 176 12.28 -11.83 -1.84
CA ALA A 176 13.32 -11.11 -2.56
C ALA A 176 14.66 -11.04 -1.81
N VAL A 177 14.70 -11.21 -0.49
CA VAL A 177 15.96 -11.21 0.27
C VAL A 177 16.92 -12.29 -0.23
N LYS A 178 16.42 -13.51 -0.45
CA LYS A 178 17.24 -14.68 -0.82
C LYS A 178 16.85 -15.31 -2.15
N GLY A 179 15.65 -15.02 -2.64
CA GLY A 179 15.12 -15.56 -3.87
C GLY A 179 15.68 -14.88 -5.12
N ASP A 180 15.21 -15.39 -6.26
CA ASP A 180 15.47 -14.82 -7.57
C ASP A 180 14.80 -13.44 -7.72
N ILE A 181 15.59 -12.43 -8.07
CA ILE A 181 15.11 -11.04 -8.11
C ILE A 181 14.15 -10.79 -9.28
N GLY A 182 14.32 -11.49 -10.41
CA GLY A 182 13.40 -11.39 -11.55
C GLY A 182 12.00 -11.89 -11.19
N THR A 183 11.93 -13.03 -10.52
CA THR A 183 10.70 -13.61 -9.98
C THR A 183 10.07 -12.69 -8.93
N ALA A 184 10.89 -12.13 -8.04
CA ALA A 184 10.40 -11.19 -7.04
C ALA A 184 9.78 -9.94 -7.68
N ARG A 185 10.43 -9.34 -8.69
CA ARG A 185 9.86 -8.22 -9.47
C ARG A 185 8.53 -8.58 -10.10
N ALA A 186 8.46 -9.72 -10.78
CA ALA A 186 7.24 -10.17 -11.45
C ALA A 186 6.07 -10.35 -10.46
N ARG A 187 6.35 -10.91 -9.27
CA ARG A 187 5.35 -11.03 -8.20
C ARG A 187 4.99 -9.68 -7.58
N MET A 188 5.96 -8.78 -7.42
CA MET A 188 5.73 -7.44 -6.86
C MET A 188 4.82 -6.61 -7.77
N ALA A 189 4.93 -6.75 -9.09
CA ALA A 189 4.11 -6.04 -10.06
C ALA A 189 2.59 -6.31 -9.94
N VAL A 190 2.21 -7.40 -9.28
CA VAL A 190 0.80 -7.83 -9.16
C VAL A 190 0.38 -8.09 -7.71
N ALA A 191 1.18 -7.68 -6.73
CA ALA A 191 0.98 -8.03 -5.33
C ALA A 191 -0.36 -7.52 -4.75
N ASN A 192 -0.81 -6.36 -5.22
CA ASN A 192 -2.10 -5.76 -4.87
C ASN A 192 -3.32 -6.44 -5.54
N ILE A 193 -3.11 -7.36 -6.49
CA ILE A 193 -4.19 -8.09 -7.18
C ILE A 193 -4.37 -9.45 -6.51
N ALA A 194 -5.60 -9.79 -6.10
CA ALA A 194 -5.86 -11.11 -5.54
C ALA A 194 -5.89 -12.21 -6.62
N PRO A 195 -5.19 -13.36 -6.39
CA PRO A 195 -5.23 -14.48 -7.32
C PRO A 195 -6.66 -14.93 -7.58
N GLY A 196 -7.02 -15.12 -8.85
CA GLY A 196 -8.38 -15.53 -9.23
C GLY A 196 -9.44 -14.43 -9.13
N THR A 197 -9.14 -13.30 -8.49
CA THR A 197 -9.94 -12.09 -8.65
C THR A 197 -9.35 -11.34 -9.83
N ASN A 198 -9.88 -11.62 -11.02
CA ASN A 198 -10.02 -10.56 -12.00
C ASN A 198 -11.37 -9.93 -11.66
N PRO A 199 -11.50 -8.99 -10.69
CA PRO A 199 -12.64 -8.11 -10.79
C PRO A 199 -12.54 -7.53 -12.20
N ASP A 200 -13.65 -7.21 -12.84
CA ASP A 200 -13.62 -6.52 -14.12
C ASP A 200 -13.85 -5.02 -13.85
N PRO A 201 -12.97 -4.32 -13.08
CA PRO A 201 -13.10 -2.89 -12.88
C PRO A 201 -12.84 -2.18 -14.20
N GLU A 202 -12.10 -2.80 -15.13
CA GLU A 202 -11.96 -2.32 -16.51
C GLU A 202 -13.30 -2.32 -17.22
N ARG A 203 -14.11 -3.39 -17.17
CA ARG A 203 -15.49 -3.32 -17.68
C ARG A 203 -16.33 -2.30 -16.94
N THR A 204 -16.22 -2.19 -15.62
CA THR A 204 -16.95 -1.16 -14.85
C THR A 204 -16.55 0.26 -15.30
N LYS A 205 -15.27 0.50 -15.56
CA LYS A 205 -14.71 1.75 -16.06
C LYS A 205 -15.11 2.02 -17.50
N ILE A 206 -15.06 1.01 -18.35
CA ILE A 206 -15.55 1.05 -19.73
C ILE A 206 -17.04 1.38 -19.74
N GLU A 207 -17.85 0.77 -18.88
CA GLU A 207 -19.28 1.08 -18.75
C GLU A 207 -19.51 2.52 -18.24
N LYS A 208 -18.72 2.99 -17.28
CA LYS A 208 -18.75 4.41 -16.85
C LYS A 208 -18.38 5.36 -17.99
N LEU A 209 -17.31 5.08 -18.73
CA LEU A 209 -16.87 5.91 -19.87
C LEU A 209 -17.90 5.90 -20.99
N LYS A 210 -18.54 4.75 -21.26
CA LYS A 210 -19.68 4.65 -22.18
C LYS A 210 -20.85 5.50 -21.71
N ALA A 211 -21.19 5.47 -20.42
CA ALA A 211 -22.26 6.27 -19.85
C ALA A 211 -21.98 7.78 -19.96
N VAL A 212 -20.73 8.21 -19.69
CA VAL A 212 -20.30 9.61 -19.85
C VAL A 212 -20.36 10.05 -21.31
N ALA A 213 -19.84 9.25 -22.24
CA ALA A 213 -19.91 9.55 -23.67
C ALA A 213 -21.37 9.67 -24.13
N LYS A 214 -22.24 8.72 -23.73
CA LYS A 214 -23.67 8.76 -24.02
C LYS A 214 -24.35 10.02 -23.46
N ALA A 215 -24.04 10.41 -22.22
CA ALA A 215 -24.59 11.62 -21.61
C ALA A 215 -24.17 12.92 -22.35
N ARG A 216 -23.01 12.90 -23.03
CA ARG A 216 -22.52 14.00 -23.87
C ARG A 216 -22.99 13.93 -25.32
N GLY A 217 -23.76 12.92 -25.70
CA GLY A 217 -24.14 12.68 -27.11
C GLY A 217 -22.98 12.21 -27.99
N GLU A 218 -21.88 11.77 -27.38
CA GLU A 218 -20.66 11.32 -28.07
C GLU A 218 -20.65 9.79 -28.22
N LYS A 219 -20.03 9.32 -29.30
CA LYS A 219 -19.73 7.88 -29.46
C LYS A 219 -18.57 7.51 -28.56
N TYR A 220 -18.75 6.48 -27.72
CA TYR A 220 -17.65 5.91 -26.97
C TYR A 220 -16.58 5.37 -27.92
N VAL A 221 -15.36 5.88 -27.78
CA VAL A 221 -14.17 5.37 -28.46
C VAL A 221 -13.29 4.71 -27.40
N PRO A 222 -13.05 3.39 -27.48
CA PRO A 222 -12.13 2.72 -26.57
C PRO A 222 -10.75 3.39 -26.61
N PRO A 223 -10.07 3.53 -25.46
CA PRO A 223 -8.70 4.03 -25.46
C PRO A 223 -7.82 3.10 -26.30
N LYS A 224 -6.83 3.69 -26.98
CA LYS A 224 -5.81 2.91 -27.68
C LYS A 224 -5.09 2.00 -26.68
N PRO A 225 -4.81 0.74 -27.04
CA PRO A 225 -3.97 -0.13 -26.20
C PRO A 225 -2.63 0.56 -25.88
N PRO A 226 -2.08 0.35 -24.67
CA PRO A 226 -0.76 0.88 -24.32
C PRO A 226 0.32 0.41 -25.30
N THR A 227 1.26 1.29 -25.63
CA THR A 227 2.49 0.86 -26.33
C THR A 227 3.35 -0.03 -25.41
N PRO A 228 4.32 -0.80 -25.94
CA PRO A 228 5.23 -1.59 -25.11
C PRO A 228 5.95 -0.77 -24.03
N GLU A 229 6.31 0.48 -24.34
CA GLU A 229 6.95 1.41 -23.41
C GLU A 229 5.99 1.84 -22.31
N GLN A 230 4.73 2.13 -22.66
CA GLN A 230 3.68 2.45 -21.68
C GLN A 230 3.37 1.26 -20.79
N GLN A 231 3.31 0.05 -21.34
CA GLN A 231 3.09 -1.16 -20.58
C GLN A 231 4.23 -1.42 -19.57
N LYS A 232 5.46 -1.14 -19.98
CA LYS A 232 6.63 -1.20 -19.09
C LYS A 232 6.51 -0.18 -17.96
N GLU A 233 6.11 1.06 -18.25
CA GLU A 233 5.89 2.08 -17.22
C GLU A 233 4.77 1.72 -16.25
N ILE A 234 3.66 1.18 -16.74
CA ILE A 234 2.56 0.67 -15.88
C ILE A 234 3.08 -0.41 -14.93
N THR A 235 3.87 -1.36 -15.47
CA THR A 235 4.45 -2.43 -14.67
C THR A 235 5.42 -1.90 -13.62
N ASP A 236 6.32 -0.98 -14.01
CA ASP A 236 7.28 -0.37 -13.08
C ASP A 236 6.55 0.47 -12.01
N ASN A 237 5.47 1.19 -12.36
CA ASN A 237 4.62 1.91 -11.41
C ASN A 237 3.96 0.96 -10.40
N HIS A 238 3.45 -0.20 -10.83
CA HIS A 238 2.91 -1.18 -9.90
C HIS A 238 3.98 -1.76 -8.97
N ILE A 239 5.18 -2.05 -9.49
CA ILE A 239 6.30 -2.49 -8.66
C ILE A 239 6.65 -1.42 -7.61
N TRP A 240 6.71 -0.15 -8.02
CA TRP A 240 7.00 0.98 -7.14
C TRP A 240 5.98 1.12 -6.00
N ASN A 241 4.69 1.18 -6.34
CA ASN A 241 3.62 1.35 -5.36
C ASN A 241 3.55 0.17 -4.38
N ASN A 242 3.55 -1.06 -4.90
CA ASN A 242 3.50 -2.26 -4.06
C ASN A 242 4.75 -2.38 -3.16
N ALA A 243 5.91 -1.93 -3.63
CA ALA A 243 7.13 -1.87 -2.84
C ALA A 243 7.04 -0.84 -1.70
N ILE A 244 6.49 0.35 -1.97
CA ILE A 244 6.23 1.38 -0.95
C ILE A 244 5.22 0.86 0.08
N ASP A 245 4.15 0.24 -0.36
CA ASP A 245 3.14 -0.38 0.50
C ASP A 245 3.76 -1.41 1.45
N ALA A 246 4.65 -2.27 0.95
CA ALA A 246 5.38 -3.22 1.80
C ALA A 246 6.30 -2.51 2.82
N LEU A 247 7.00 -1.44 2.42
CA LEU A 247 7.85 -0.67 3.31
C LEU A 247 7.04 0.03 4.41
N ILE A 248 5.89 0.60 4.07
CA ILE A 248 5.01 1.29 5.01
C ILE A 248 4.32 0.30 5.95
N ALA A 249 3.96 -0.89 5.46
CA ALA A 249 3.24 -1.87 6.26
C ALA A 249 4.14 -2.68 7.20
N ALA A 250 5.42 -2.89 6.86
CA ALA A 250 6.36 -3.58 7.74
C ALA A 250 7.71 -2.84 7.85
N PRO A 251 7.71 -1.54 8.22
CA PRO A 251 8.89 -0.70 8.19
C PRO A 251 9.91 -1.14 9.23
N GLU A 252 9.47 -1.80 10.30
CA GLU A 252 10.33 -2.26 11.38
C GLU A 252 10.96 -3.63 11.11
N ASN A 253 10.53 -4.34 10.06
CA ASN A 253 11.12 -5.62 9.67
C ASN A 253 12.32 -5.40 8.71
N PRO A 254 13.57 -5.59 9.15
CA PRO A 254 14.75 -5.35 8.31
C PRO A 254 14.79 -6.23 7.06
N GLN A 255 14.25 -7.45 7.11
CA GLN A 255 14.22 -8.35 5.96
C GLN A 255 13.24 -7.84 4.89
N VAL A 256 12.08 -7.28 5.29
CA VAL A 256 11.17 -6.62 4.35
C VAL A 256 11.86 -5.43 3.70
N ARG A 257 12.51 -4.57 4.49
CA ARG A 257 13.25 -3.41 3.95
C ARG A 257 14.34 -3.83 2.97
N ALA A 258 15.17 -4.82 3.33
CA ALA A 258 16.21 -5.33 2.46
C ALA A 258 15.63 -5.89 1.15
N GLY A 259 14.56 -6.67 1.23
CA GLY A 259 13.88 -7.24 0.07
C GLY A 259 13.30 -6.19 -0.88
N VAL A 260 12.58 -5.19 -0.34
CA VAL A 260 12.04 -4.08 -1.13
C VAL A 260 13.18 -3.30 -1.80
N LEU A 261 14.21 -2.92 -1.05
CA LEU A 261 15.30 -2.11 -1.58
C LEU A 261 16.10 -2.89 -2.65
N ARG A 262 16.19 -4.22 -2.54
CA ARG A 262 16.77 -5.07 -3.60
C ARG A 262 15.91 -5.05 -4.87
N ILE A 263 14.58 -5.08 -4.74
CA ILE A 263 13.66 -4.93 -5.88
C ILE A 263 13.81 -3.54 -6.50
N MET A 264 13.75 -2.47 -5.71
CA MET A 264 13.88 -1.09 -6.19
C MET A 264 15.24 -0.82 -6.85
N ALA A 265 16.33 -1.45 -6.38
CA ALA A 265 17.66 -1.33 -6.98
C ALA A 265 17.71 -1.79 -8.44
N THR A 266 16.77 -2.63 -8.89
CA THR A 266 16.70 -3.12 -10.27
C THR A 266 15.78 -2.27 -11.16
N MET A 267 15.17 -1.19 -10.62
CA MET A 267 14.33 -0.28 -11.39
C MET A 267 15.19 0.78 -12.10
N PRO A 268 15.30 0.76 -13.44
CA PRO A 268 16.30 1.55 -14.16
C PRO A 268 16.04 3.06 -14.15
N LYS A 269 14.80 3.50 -13.88
CA LYS A 269 14.42 4.92 -13.83
C LYS A 269 14.47 5.53 -12.43
N VAL A 270 14.61 4.69 -11.39
CA VAL A 270 14.67 5.17 -10.00
C VAL A 270 15.99 5.90 -9.76
N LYS A 271 15.90 7.21 -9.53
CA LYS A 271 17.04 8.05 -9.15
C LYS A 271 17.19 8.06 -7.65
N VAL A 272 18.42 7.86 -7.17
CA VAL A 272 18.72 7.80 -5.75
C VAL A 272 19.73 8.89 -5.41
N THR A 273 19.36 9.79 -4.51
CA THR A 273 20.23 10.88 -4.04
C THR A 273 20.38 10.82 -2.53
N LYS A 274 21.58 11.15 -2.04
CA LYS A 274 21.85 11.29 -0.60
C LYS A 274 21.38 12.66 -0.14
N THR A 275 20.63 12.72 0.95
CA THR A 275 20.02 13.93 1.49
C THR A 275 20.06 13.91 3.02
N THR A 276 19.51 14.95 3.65
CA THR A 276 19.22 14.98 5.08
C THR A 276 17.76 15.36 5.30
N THR A 277 17.13 14.77 6.31
CA THR A 277 15.76 15.11 6.74
C THR A 277 15.78 15.21 8.26
N ALA A 278 15.35 16.35 8.82
CA ALA A 278 15.40 16.59 10.27
C ALA A 278 16.77 16.30 10.91
N GLY A 279 17.86 16.66 10.21
CA GLY A 279 19.24 16.40 10.68
C GLY A 279 19.73 14.95 10.54
N GLN A 280 18.88 14.02 10.10
CA GLN A 280 19.24 12.62 9.90
C GLN A 280 19.66 12.34 8.45
N PRO A 281 20.71 11.53 8.20
CA PRO A 281 21.06 11.07 6.86
C PRO A 281 19.93 10.26 6.21
N THR A 282 19.54 10.65 5.01
CA THR A 282 18.46 10.02 4.24
C THR A 282 18.87 9.73 2.80
N LEU A 283 18.16 8.83 2.15
CA LEU A 283 18.16 8.66 0.70
C LEU A 283 16.82 9.11 0.15
N THR A 284 16.85 9.92 -0.90
CA THR A 284 15.68 10.30 -1.68
C THR A 284 15.66 9.45 -2.95
N LEU A 285 14.61 8.63 -3.09
CA LEU A 285 14.32 7.83 -4.26
C LEU A 285 13.23 8.55 -5.06
N VAL A 286 13.45 8.75 -6.36
CA VAL A 286 12.51 9.43 -7.25
C VAL A 286 12.24 8.57 -8.47
N ASP A 287 10.96 8.40 -8.82
CA ASP A 287 10.54 7.82 -10.08
C ASP A 287 9.46 8.69 -10.75
N SER A 288 9.28 8.48 -12.05
CA SER A 288 8.29 9.20 -12.86
C SER A 288 7.94 8.40 -14.11
N TRP A 289 6.68 8.47 -14.52
CA TRP A 289 6.15 7.71 -15.66
C TRP A 289 5.55 8.65 -16.73
N PRO A 290 6.39 9.34 -17.51
CA PRO A 290 5.94 10.41 -18.40
C PRO A 290 4.98 9.96 -19.51
N ASN A 291 5.06 8.70 -19.95
CA ASN A 291 4.24 8.20 -21.05
C ASN A 291 2.86 7.71 -20.59
N THR A 292 2.65 7.58 -19.28
CA THR A 292 1.40 7.06 -18.68
C THR A 292 0.75 8.06 -17.73
N SER A 293 1.55 8.81 -16.98
CA SER A 293 1.13 9.69 -15.87
C SER A 293 1.51 11.17 -16.09
N GLY A 294 2.02 11.53 -17.27
CA GLY A 294 2.43 12.89 -17.57
C GLY A 294 3.56 13.37 -16.66
N LYS A 295 3.47 14.58 -16.09
CA LYS A 295 4.53 15.11 -15.20
C LYS A 295 4.38 14.66 -13.74
N PHE A 296 3.70 13.53 -13.49
CA PHE A 296 3.60 12.98 -12.15
C PHE A 296 4.95 12.43 -11.69
N VAL A 297 5.36 12.82 -10.49
CA VAL A 297 6.62 12.44 -9.86
C VAL A 297 6.33 12.03 -8.43
N GLU A 298 6.83 10.85 -8.06
CA GLU A 298 6.83 10.40 -6.69
C GLU A 298 8.23 10.39 -6.11
N LYS A 299 8.28 10.72 -4.82
CA LYS A 299 9.51 10.78 -4.05
C LYS A 299 9.30 10.04 -2.74
N LEU A 300 10.06 8.97 -2.56
CA LEU A 300 10.20 8.24 -1.31
C LEU A 300 11.49 8.69 -0.62
N VAL A 301 11.40 9.07 0.65
CA VAL A 301 12.55 9.35 1.51
C VAL A 301 12.69 8.22 2.51
N ILE A 302 13.88 7.62 2.58
CA ILE A 302 14.22 6.58 3.55
C ILE A 302 15.42 6.98 4.40
N ASN A 303 15.53 6.45 5.61
CA ASN A 303 16.73 6.58 6.43
C ASN A 303 17.91 5.89 5.72
N ALA A 304 19.05 6.57 5.62
CA ALA A 304 20.20 6.08 4.83
C ALA A 304 20.97 4.92 5.50
N GLY A 305 20.78 4.69 6.80
CA GLY A 305 21.41 3.59 7.54
C GLY A 305 20.49 2.39 7.73
N THR A 306 19.21 2.64 7.97
CA THR A 306 18.24 1.58 8.33
C THR A 306 17.30 1.21 7.20
N GLY A 307 17.11 2.08 6.20
CA GLY A 307 16.12 1.92 5.14
C GLY A 307 14.67 2.16 5.58
N HIS A 308 14.42 2.66 6.80
CA HIS A 308 13.05 2.96 7.26
C HIS A 308 12.43 4.05 6.37
N PRO A 309 11.14 3.93 5.98
CA PRO A 309 10.45 5.03 5.32
C PRO A 309 10.34 6.22 6.28
N VAL A 310 10.67 7.41 5.76
CA VAL A 310 10.63 8.69 6.49
C VAL A 310 9.55 9.59 5.92
N ALA A 311 9.44 9.65 4.59
CA ALA A 311 8.42 10.46 3.93
C ALA A 311 8.06 9.91 2.56
N LEU A 312 6.83 10.17 2.13
CA LEU A 312 6.38 10.00 0.76
C LEU A 312 5.80 11.32 0.29
N SER A 313 6.13 11.73 -0.93
CA SER A 313 5.53 12.88 -1.57
C SER A 313 5.22 12.59 -3.02
N SER A 314 4.06 13.04 -3.46
CA SER A 314 3.61 12.90 -4.84
C SER A 314 3.27 14.29 -5.36
N SER A 315 3.62 14.56 -6.62
CA SER A 315 3.44 15.87 -7.24
C SER A 315 3.17 15.73 -8.74
N GLY A 316 2.40 16.65 -9.31
CA GLY A 316 2.11 16.68 -10.74
C GLY A 316 1.78 18.10 -11.20
N SER A 317 1.61 18.32 -12.51
CA SER A 317 1.29 19.66 -13.04
C SER A 317 -0.01 20.25 -12.49
N ASP A 318 -0.97 19.38 -12.17
CA ASP A 318 -2.30 19.77 -11.68
C ASP A 318 -2.54 19.30 -10.23
N VAL A 319 -1.51 18.76 -9.56
CA VAL A 319 -1.62 18.20 -8.21
C VAL A 319 -0.59 18.89 -7.31
N PRO A 320 -1.04 19.65 -6.29
CA PRO A 320 -0.12 20.28 -5.37
C PRO A 320 0.71 19.21 -4.66
N SER A 321 2.00 19.49 -4.50
CA SER A 321 2.89 18.59 -3.78
C SER A 321 2.38 18.39 -2.35
N ARG A 322 2.13 17.14 -1.98
CA ARG A 322 1.78 16.76 -0.61
C ARG A 322 2.81 15.77 -0.09
N THR A 323 3.37 16.08 1.06
CA THR A 323 4.31 15.19 1.75
C THR A 323 3.62 14.61 2.98
N THR A 324 3.68 13.29 3.11
CA THR A 324 3.33 12.56 4.33
C THR A 324 4.62 12.09 4.97
N TYR A 325 4.80 12.41 6.25
CA TYR A 325 5.89 11.88 7.07
C TYR A 325 5.39 10.70 7.89
N TYR A 326 6.25 9.70 8.04
CA TYR A 326 5.95 8.46 8.73
C TYR A 326 6.75 8.37 10.03
N HIS A 327 6.04 8.25 11.14
CA HIS A 327 6.63 8.05 12.46
C HIS A 327 6.17 6.70 12.98
N ASN A 328 7.10 5.75 13.02
CA ASN A 328 6.79 4.35 13.31
C ASN A 328 7.31 3.95 14.69
N SER A 329 6.53 3.16 15.40
CA SER A 329 6.91 2.55 16.67
C SER A 329 6.42 1.11 16.76
N ARG A 330 7.18 0.27 17.47
CA ARG A 330 6.76 -1.10 17.76
C ARG A 330 5.88 -1.14 18.99
N VAL A 331 4.78 -1.87 18.87
CA VAL A 331 3.74 -2.00 19.89
C VAL A 331 3.23 -3.43 19.93
N THR A 332 2.45 -3.78 20.96
CA THR A 332 1.65 -4.99 20.95
C THR A 332 0.19 -4.67 20.62
N LEU A 333 -0.47 -5.54 19.85
CA LEU A 333 -1.91 -5.43 19.58
C LEU A 333 -2.72 -5.46 20.88
N ALA A 334 -2.22 -6.18 21.89
CA ALA A 334 -2.81 -6.21 23.23
C ALA A 334 -2.77 -4.83 23.91
N ASP A 335 -1.65 -4.11 23.83
CA ASP A 335 -1.51 -2.77 24.39
C ASP A 335 -2.45 -1.79 23.72
N ILE A 336 -2.53 -1.80 22.38
CA ILE A 336 -3.46 -0.93 21.65
C ILE A 336 -4.92 -1.24 22.02
N ARG A 337 -5.29 -2.52 22.16
CA ARG A 337 -6.63 -2.93 22.65
C ARG A 337 -6.92 -2.42 24.05
N ALA A 338 -5.91 -2.35 24.91
CA ALA A 338 -5.99 -1.78 26.25
C ALA A 338 -5.99 -0.24 26.27
N GLY A 339 -5.74 0.41 25.13
CA GLY A 339 -5.67 1.87 25.01
C GLY A 339 -4.30 2.46 25.32
N LYS A 340 -3.25 1.63 25.31
CA LYS A 340 -1.85 2.05 25.46
C LYS A 340 -1.23 2.13 24.07
N PHE A 341 -0.68 3.29 23.70
CA PHE A 341 -0.12 3.59 22.38
C PHE A 341 1.32 4.01 22.53
#